data_AF-A0A4U4E912-F1
#
_entry.id   AF-A0A4U4E912-F1
#
_cell.length_a   1.000
_cell.length_b   1.000
_cell.length_c   1.000
_cell.angle_alpha   90.00
_cell.angle_beta   90.00
_cell.angle_gamma   90.00
#
_symmetry.space_group_name_H-M   'P 1'
#
loop_
_entity.id
_entity.type
_entity.pdbx_description
1 polymer ?
#
loop_
_entity_poly.entity_id
_entity_poly.type
_entity_poly.pdbx_seq_one_letter_code
_entity_poly.pdbx_strand_id
1 'polypeptide(L)'
;MKKKQKQKLLNQFRPSLDGIRSQLFHSLEEESLRRYGLPLQVMLDPKNRQILTIGLAGQSNEDTRINVPIDDNFTTVLKRIRSGEKDIFDRFRDNLLIEIVSYWNDQRLKNDEPTAQTVSTPVNDTTVEETNTVKMEEPVKEAEDKPTAESTEKERSTNTTALTFADFSSEVAEYPKFYTEKTEQSVVIYEKAADEPRKLAEISMTSENEFTIEKALERKYKVKLTLIPLIEQFAATAINDR
;
A
#
# COMPACT_ATOMS: atom_id res chain seq x y z
N MET A 1 -43.09 -30.44 1.89
CA MET A 1 -43.33 -29.21 1.08
C MET A 1 -43.11 -29.49 -0.40
N LYS A 2 -43.94 -28.95 -1.30
CA LYS A 2 -43.70 -29.07 -2.75
C LYS A 2 -42.43 -28.27 -3.13
N LYS A 3 -41.59 -28.77 -4.04
CA LYS A 3 -40.33 -28.11 -4.49
C LYS A 3 -40.52 -26.63 -4.85
N LYS A 4 -41.66 -26.29 -5.47
CA LYS A 4 -42.06 -24.92 -5.80
C LYS A 4 -42.28 -24.02 -4.57
N GLN A 5 -42.85 -24.55 -3.49
CA GLN A 5 -43.06 -23.81 -2.24
C GLN A 5 -41.72 -23.54 -1.53
N LYS A 6 -40.81 -24.52 -1.50
CA LYS A 6 -39.47 -24.35 -0.94
C LYS A 6 -38.67 -23.26 -1.68
N GLN A 7 -38.72 -23.25 -3.02
CA GLN A 7 -38.04 -22.23 -3.81
C GLN A 7 -38.63 -20.83 -3.60
N LYS A 8 -39.97 -20.72 -3.53
CA LYS A 8 -40.65 -19.45 -3.25
C LYS A 8 -40.26 -18.90 -1.88
N LEU A 9 -40.18 -19.77 -0.88
CA LEU A 9 -39.75 -19.42 0.47
C LEU A 9 -38.29 -18.97 0.50
N LEU A 10 -37.37 -19.71 -0.13
CA LEU A 10 -35.96 -19.33 -0.25
C LEU A 10 -35.79 -17.96 -0.93
N ASN A 11 -36.56 -17.68 -1.98
CA ASN A 11 -36.51 -16.39 -2.66
C ASN A 11 -37.05 -15.24 -1.80
N GLN A 12 -38.02 -15.51 -0.92
CA GLN A 12 -38.60 -14.51 -0.01
C GLN A 12 -37.64 -14.12 1.12
N PHE A 13 -36.74 -15.02 1.53
CA PHE A 13 -35.72 -14.78 2.55
C PHE A 13 -34.35 -14.38 1.99
N ARG A 14 -34.24 -14.09 0.69
CA ARG A 14 -32.98 -13.58 0.14
C ARG A 14 -32.70 -12.18 0.71
N PRO A 15 -31.48 -11.91 1.17
CA PRO A 15 -31.07 -10.57 1.56
C PRO A 15 -31.38 -9.55 0.45
N SER A 16 -31.79 -8.35 0.86
CA SER A 16 -31.87 -7.22 -0.06
C SER A 16 -30.47 -6.83 -0.52
N LEU A 17 -30.35 -6.11 -1.63
CA LEU A 17 -29.04 -5.58 -2.05
C LEU A 17 -28.47 -4.64 -0.98
N ASP A 18 -29.34 -3.94 -0.26
CA ASP A 18 -28.95 -3.11 0.87
C ASP A 18 -28.37 -3.93 2.02
N GLY A 19 -29.02 -5.04 2.38
CA GLY A 19 -28.51 -5.96 3.40
C GLY A 19 -27.17 -6.58 3.04
N ILE A 20 -26.95 -6.89 1.75
CA ILE A 20 -25.65 -7.39 1.26
C ILE A 20 -24.58 -6.31 1.33
N ARG A 21 -24.92 -5.06 1.00
CA ARG A 21 -23.99 -3.93 1.15
C ARG A 21 -23.61 -3.75 2.61
N SER A 22 -24.58 -3.72 3.52
CA SER A 22 -24.30 -3.66 4.95
C SER A 22 -23.40 -4.81 5.38
N GLN A 23 -23.71 -6.05 4.98
CA GLN A 23 -22.87 -7.21 5.30
C GLN A 23 -21.43 -7.06 4.78
N LEU A 24 -21.26 -6.55 3.55
CA LEU A 24 -19.95 -6.26 2.98
C LEU A 24 -19.20 -5.21 3.80
N PHE A 25 -19.86 -4.12 4.21
CA PHE A 25 -19.23 -3.03 4.96
C PHE A 25 -18.73 -3.51 6.32
N HIS A 26 -19.58 -4.20 7.09
CA HIS A 26 -19.19 -4.75 8.38
C HIS A 26 -18.05 -5.76 8.22
N SER A 27 -18.08 -6.58 7.17
CA SER A 27 -17.01 -7.55 6.92
C SER A 27 -15.68 -6.89 6.53
N LEU A 28 -15.71 -5.75 5.82
CA LEU A 28 -14.51 -4.95 5.54
C LEU A 28 -13.95 -4.33 6.83
N GLU A 29 -14.80 -3.75 7.67
CA GLU A 29 -14.41 -3.18 8.98
C GLU A 29 -13.78 -4.25 9.89
N GLU A 30 -14.41 -5.43 9.99
CA GLU A 30 -13.91 -6.53 10.81
C GLU A 30 -12.59 -7.10 10.29
N GLU A 31 -12.50 -7.42 8.99
CA GLU A 31 -11.31 -8.04 8.42
C GLU A 31 -10.14 -7.06 8.26
N SER A 32 -10.41 -5.76 8.08
CA SER A 32 -9.37 -4.72 8.10
C SER A 32 -8.71 -4.61 9.47
N LEU A 33 -9.50 -4.58 10.53
CA LEU A 33 -9.00 -4.57 11.90
C LEU A 33 -8.28 -5.87 12.22
N ARG A 34 -8.88 -7.02 11.87
CA ARG A 34 -8.34 -8.34 12.20
C ARG A 34 -7.05 -8.69 11.47
N ARG A 35 -6.94 -8.40 10.17
CA ARG A 35 -5.79 -8.80 9.35
C ARG A 35 -4.70 -7.74 9.30
N TYR A 36 -5.07 -6.47 9.34
CA TYR A 36 -4.15 -5.36 9.12
C TYR A 36 -4.06 -4.38 10.30
N GLY A 37 -4.83 -4.59 11.36
CA GLY A 37 -4.86 -3.66 12.51
C GLY A 37 -5.41 -2.28 12.13
N LEU A 38 -6.13 -2.17 11.02
CA LEU A 38 -6.61 -0.89 10.50
C LEU A 38 -8.08 -0.71 10.90
N PRO A 39 -8.41 0.21 11.82
CA PRO A 39 -9.80 0.42 12.25
C PRO A 39 -10.53 1.23 11.17
N LEU A 40 -11.11 0.55 10.18
CA LEU A 40 -11.88 1.20 9.13
C LEU A 40 -13.31 1.51 9.59
N GLN A 41 -13.88 2.53 8.97
CA GLN A 41 -15.31 2.81 8.97
C GLN A 41 -15.78 2.95 7.52
N VAL A 42 -16.80 2.18 7.17
CA VAL A 42 -17.30 2.05 5.80
C VAL A 42 -18.78 2.45 5.77
N MET A 43 -19.12 3.46 4.97
CA MET A 43 -20.47 3.99 4.89
C MET A 43 -20.83 4.46 3.48
N LEU A 44 -22.12 4.61 3.20
CA LEU A 44 -22.55 5.31 1.99
C LEU A 44 -22.36 6.82 2.18
N ASP A 45 -21.95 7.50 1.12
CA ASP A 45 -21.90 8.95 1.12
C ASP A 45 -23.33 9.52 1.35
N PRO A 46 -23.49 10.47 2.29
CA PRO A 46 -24.80 11.01 2.64
C PRO A 46 -25.43 11.86 1.52
N LYS A 47 -24.60 12.44 0.63
CA LYS A 47 -25.03 13.26 -0.51
C LYS A 47 -25.28 12.38 -1.74
N ASN A 48 -24.52 11.29 -1.90
CA ASN A 48 -24.64 10.38 -3.02
C ASN A 48 -24.55 8.90 -2.61
N ARG A 49 -25.69 8.22 -2.52
CA ARG A 49 -25.77 6.79 -2.15
C ARG A 49 -25.14 5.81 -3.16
N GLN A 50 -24.64 6.31 -4.29
CA GLN A 50 -23.83 5.55 -5.26
C GLN A 50 -22.34 5.67 -4.98
N ILE A 51 -21.93 6.29 -3.87
CA ILE A 51 -20.55 6.37 -3.44
C ILE A 51 -20.43 5.67 -2.09
N LEU A 52 -19.44 4.80 -2.01
CA LEU A 52 -18.98 4.18 -0.79
C LEU A 52 -17.81 5.01 -0.26
N THR A 53 -17.96 5.54 0.95
CA THR A 53 -16.91 6.29 1.64
C THR A 53 -16.27 5.40 2.69
N ILE A 54 -14.95 5.30 2.63
CA ILE A 54 -14.13 4.50 3.54
C ILE A 54 -13.14 5.44 4.21
N GLY A 55 -13.05 5.39 5.54
CA GLY A 55 -12.12 6.19 6.33
C GLY A 55 -11.64 5.45 7.56
N LEU A 56 -10.73 6.05 8.31
CA LEU A 56 -10.36 5.54 9.63
C LEU A 56 -11.46 5.89 10.65
N ALA A 57 -11.85 4.91 11.46
CA ALA A 57 -12.85 5.08 12.49
C ALA A 57 -12.43 6.19 13.47
N GLY A 58 -13.34 7.12 13.75
CA GLY A 58 -13.08 8.26 14.65
C GLY A 58 -12.30 9.41 14.02
N GLN A 59 -11.83 9.30 12.77
CA GLN A 59 -11.20 10.40 12.05
C GLN A 59 -12.18 11.05 11.06
N SER A 60 -12.31 12.37 11.14
CA SER A 60 -13.21 13.14 10.25
C SER A 60 -12.47 13.83 9.09
N ASN A 61 -11.18 13.55 8.89
CA ASN A 61 -10.40 14.19 7.84
C ASN A 61 -10.87 13.71 6.48
N GLU A 62 -11.56 14.57 5.73
CA GLU A 62 -12.04 14.27 4.38
C GLU A 62 -10.90 13.88 3.44
N ASP A 63 -9.70 14.45 3.64
CA ASP A 63 -8.50 14.20 2.84
C ASP A 63 -7.98 12.76 2.94
N THR A 64 -8.35 12.05 4.00
CA THR A 64 -7.95 10.65 4.21
C THR A 64 -9.02 9.66 3.77
N ARG A 65 -10.19 10.12 3.31
CA ARG A 65 -11.28 9.25 2.92
C ARG A 65 -11.11 8.76 1.48
N ILE A 66 -11.33 7.47 1.27
CA ILE A 66 -11.45 6.89 -0.06
C ILE A 66 -12.92 6.90 -0.45
N ASN A 67 -13.21 7.42 -1.63
CA ASN A 67 -14.53 7.36 -2.24
C ASN A 67 -14.53 6.36 -3.39
N VAL A 68 -15.23 5.26 -3.21
CA VAL A 68 -15.36 4.18 -4.19
C VAL A 68 -16.74 4.29 -4.88
N PRO A 69 -16.80 4.48 -6.20
CA PRO A 69 -18.07 4.52 -6.92
C PRO A 69 -18.71 3.13 -6.95
N ILE A 70 -20.01 3.08 -6.67
CA ILE A 70 -20.87 1.89 -6.82
C ILE A 70 -21.38 1.88 -8.26
N ASP A 71 -20.50 1.49 -9.17
CA ASP A 71 -20.79 1.40 -10.59
C ASP A 71 -21.61 0.14 -10.95
N ASP A 72 -21.85 -0.05 -12.24
CA ASP A 72 -22.59 -1.21 -12.75
C ASP A 72 -21.86 -2.53 -12.47
N ASN A 73 -20.53 -2.53 -12.43
CA ASN A 73 -19.73 -3.71 -12.12
C ASN A 73 -19.89 -4.08 -10.64
N PHE A 74 -19.74 -3.12 -9.73
CA PHE A 74 -19.97 -3.28 -8.30
C PHE A 74 -21.39 -3.81 -8.05
N THR A 75 -22.39 -3.19 -8.67
CA THR A 75 -23.79 -3.60 -8.58
C THR A 75 -24.01 -5.02 -9.12
N THR A 76 -23.31 -5.40 -10.18
CA THR A 76 -23.36 -6.76 -10.74
C THR A 76 -22.79 -7.78 -9.76
N VAL A 77 -21.68 -7.48 -9.09
CA VAL A 77 -21.10 -8.35 -8.06
C VAL A 77 -22.04 -8.49 -6.87
N LEU A 78 -22.67 -7.41 -6.39
CA LEU A 78 -23.69 -7.50 -5.33
C LEU A 78 -24.87 -8.38 -5.71
N LYS A 79 -25.32 -8.32 -6.97
CA LYS A 79 -26.38 -9.21 -7.49
C LYS A 79 -25.94 -10.68 -7.54
N ARG A 80 -24.66 -10.95 -7.89
CA ARG A 80 -24.09 -12.30 -7.86
C ARG A 80 -23.99 -12.85 -6.44
N ILE A 81 -23.51 -12.05 -5.49
CA ILE A 81 -23.54 -12.37 -4.05
C ILE A 81 -24.97 -12.71 -3.62
N ARG A 82 -25.95 -11.88 -3.98
CA ARG A 82 -27.38 -12.11 -3.67
C ARG A 82 -27.91 -13.42 -4.24
N SER A 83 -27.42 -13.82 -5.40
CA SER A 83 -27.83 -15.06 -6.06
C SER A 83 -27.29 -16.31 -5.35
N GLY A 84 -26.30 -16.14 -4.46
CA GLY A 84 -25.64 -17.22 -3.72
C GLY A 84 -24.53 -17.90 -4.53
N GLU A 85 -23.91 -17.19 -5.47
CA GLU A 85 -22.70 -17.67 -6.13
C GLU A 85 -21.61 -17.93 -5.08
N LYS A 86 -20.94 -19.07 -5.18
CA LYS A 86 -20.00 -19.52 -4.15
C LYS A 86 -18.72 -18.68 -4.19
N ASP A 87 -18.16 -18.37 -3.03
CA ASP A 87 -16.87 -17.67 -2.84
C ASP A 87 -16.79 -16.23 -3.41
N ILE A 88 -17.82 -15.75 -4.12
CA ILE A 88 -17.82 -14.41 -4.73
C ILE A 88 -17.78 -13.31 -3.67
N PHE A 89 -18.43 -13.53 -2.51
CA PHE A 89 -18.45 -12.56 -1.42
C PHE A 89 -17.05 -12.38 -0.84
N ASP A 90 -16.39 -13.48 -0.45
CA ASP A 90 -15.06 -13.44 0.16
C ASP A 90 -14.01 -12.90 -0.81
N ARG A 91 -14.05 -13.32 -2.08
CA ARG A 91 -13.13 -12.81 -3.11
C ARG A 91 -13.31 -11.31 -3.33
N PHE A 92 -14.55 -10.85 -3.44
CA PHE A 92 -14.82 -9.44 -3.64
C PHE A 92 -14.39 -8.60 -2.44
N ARG A 93 -14.72 -9.04 -1.23
CA ARG A 93 -14.27 -8.42 0.02
C ARG A 93 -12.75 -8.35 0.08
N ASP A 94 -12.06 -9.47 -0.11
CA ASP A 94 -10.61 -9.54 0.07
C ASP A 94 -9.88 -8.69 -0.98
N ASN A 95 -10.35 -8.68 -2.23
CA ASN A 95 -9.78 -7.82 -3.27
C ASN A 95 -9.97 -6.34 -2.94
N LEU A 96 -11.18 -5.94 -2.53
CA LEU A 96 -11.46 -4.55 -2.16
C LEU A 96 -10.66 -4.15 -0.91
N LEU A 97 -10.51 -5.05 0.05
CA LEU A 97 -9.74 -4.80 1.26
C LEU A 97 -8.25 -4.59 0.98
N ILE A 98 -7.66 -5.40 0.08
CA ILE A 98 -6.26 -5.25 -0.33
C ILE A 98 -6.05 -3.86 -0.97
N GLU A 99 -6.96 -3.44 -1.84
CA GLU A 99 -6.89 -2.12 -2.49
C GLU A 99 -6.97 -0.98 -1.46
N ILE A 100 -7.89 -1.08 -0.51
CA ILE A 100 -8.04 -0.09 0.57
C ILE A 100 -6.76 -0.02 1.42
N VAL A 101 -6.23 -1.15 1.85
CA VAL A 101 -5.04 -1.18 2.71
C VAL A 101 -3.81 -0.67 1.96
N SER A 102 -3.67 -1.02 0.69
CA SER A 102 -2.59 -0.49 -0.17
C SER A 102 -2.61 1.03 -0.23
N TYR A 103 -3.78 1.64 -0.37
CA TYR A 103 -3.90 3.10 -0.36
C TYR A 103 -3.36 3.71 0.94
N TRP A 104 -3.69 3.16 2.11
CA TRP A 104 -3.19 3.69 3.38
C TRP A 104 -1.71 3.42 3.61
N ASN A 105 -1.18 2.30 3.14
CA ASN A 105 0.26 2.04 3.19
C ASN A 105 1.04 3.06 2.32
N ASP A 106 0.54 3.37 1.13
CA ASP A 106 1.12 4.40 0.27
C ASP A 106 1.04 5.80 0.90
N GLN A 107 -0.07 6.11 1.59
CA GLN A 107 -0.21 7.38 2.31
C GLN A 107 0.76 7.48 3.49
N ARG A 108 1.05 6.38 4.18
CA ARG A 108 2.07 6.37 5.24
C ARG A 108 3.46 6.63 4.66
N LEU A 109 3.81 6.00 3.54
CA LEU A 109 5.07 6.24 2.85
C LEU A 109 5.22 7.69 2.37
N LYS A 110 4.13 8.31 1.90
CA LYS A 110 4.13 9.73 1.48
C LYS A 110 4.21 10.71 2.65
N ASN A 111 3.62 10.37 3.80
CA ASN A 111 3.65 11.22 4.99
C ASN A 111 4.94 11.05 5.82
N ASP A 112 5.72 9.99 5.59
CA ASP A 112 7.06 9.78 6.17
C ASP A 112 8.18 10.45 5.34
N GLU A 113 7.86 11.11 4.22
CA GLU A 113 8.78 12.12 3.69
C GLU A 113 8.83 13.28 4.70
N PRO A 114 10.04 13.69 5.17
CA PRO A 114 10.17 14.80 6.10
C PRO A 114 9.68 16.06 5.40
N THR A 115 8.40 16.36 5.62
CA THR A 115 7.80 17.61 5.17
C THR A 115 8.40 18.66 6.09
N ALA A 116 9.50 19.26 5.65
CA ALA A 116 10.05 20.46 6.25
C ALA A 116 8.94 21.51 6.22
N GLN A 117 8.21 21.61 7.32
CA GLN A 117 7.28 22.69 7.55
C GLN A 117 8.11 23.97 7.60
N THR A 118 8.18 24.69 6.48
CA THR A 118 8.54 26.10 6.48
C THR A 118 7.48 26.81 7.30
N VAL A 119 7.82 27.11 8.54
CA VAL A 119 7.07 28.04 9.40
C VAL A 119 7.19 29.41 8.75
N SER A 120 6.24 29.74 7.86
CA SER A 120 6.00 31.10 7.43
C SER A 120 5.34 31.84 8.59
N THR A 121 6.13 32.56 9.37
CA THR A 121 5.64 33.63 10.26
C THR A 121 5.01 34.73 9.42
N PRO A 122 3.73 35.09 9.59
CA PRO A 122 3.23 36.37 9.12
C PRO A 122 3.59 37.44 10.17
N VAL A 123 4.51 38.31 9.77
CA VAL A 123 4.77 39.60 10.41
C VAL A 123 3.50 40.45 10.25
N ASN A 124 2.94 40.93 11.35
CA ASN A 124 1.99 42.03 11.30
C ASN A 124 2.39 43.07 12.35
N ASP A 125 2.74 44.24 11.85
CA ASP A 125 3.10 45.45 12.57
C ASP A 125 1.98 45.87 13.54
N THR A 126 2.33 46.17 14.79
CA THR A 126 1.67 47.22 15.57
C THR A 126 2.66 47.80 16.58
N THR A 127 3.07 49.03 16.29
CA THR A 127 3.87 49.93 17.11
C THR A 127 3.12 50.37 18.37
N VAL A 128 3.71 50.23 19.55
CA VAL A 128 3.79 51.32 20.56
C VAL A 128 4.97 51.09 21.53
N GLU A 129 5.80 52.13 21.68
CA GLU A 129 6.80 52.42 22.73
C GLU A 129 6.22 52.22 24.16
N GLU A 130 6.95 52.00 25.26
CA GLU A 130 8.30 52.27 25.77
C GLU A 130 8.45 51.30 26.98
N THR A 131 9.59 50.69 27.34
CA THR A 131 10.49 51.21 28.40
C THR A 131 11.62 50.19 28.62
N ASN A 132 12.84 50.60 28.29
CA ASN A 132 14.11 50.47 29.02
C ASN A 132 14.57 49.17 29.75
N THR A 133 15.88 48.89 29.57
CA THR A 133 16.81 48.01 30.34
C THR A 133 16.70 46.49 30.07
N VAL A 134 17.73 45.68 29.79
CA VAL A 134 19.20 45.72 29.94
C VAL A 134 19.86 44.93 28.80
N LYS A 135 21.03 45.41 28.36
CA LYS A 135 21.94 44.87 27.34
C LYS A 135 23.06 44.05 28.00
N MET A 136 23.39 42.88 27.45
CA MET A 136 24.74 42.27 27.40
C MET A 136 24.65 41.03 26.50
N GLU A 137 24.96 41.17 25.21
CA GLU A 137 26.29 40.94 24.58
C GLU A 137 26.63 39.45 24.41
N GLU A 138 26.42 38.96 23.18
CA GLU A 138 27.17 37.85 22.59
C GLU A 138 28.68 38.21 22.54
N PRO A 139 29.57 37.21 22.43
CA PRO A 139 30.10 36.93 21.10
C PRO A 139 30.33 35.46 20.75
N VAL A 140 30.24 35.24 19.44
CA VAL A 140 30.54 34.11 18.55
C VAL A 140 32.04 33.72 18.53
N LYS A 141 32.33 32.42 18.26
CA LYS A 141 33.39 31.83 17.37
C LYS A 141 33.68 30.37 17.77
N GLU A 142 34.05 29.38 16.95
CA GLU A 142 34.16 29.13 15.50
C GLU A 142 34.72 27.68 15.32
N ALA A 143 34.24 26.97 14.28
CA ALA A 143 34.88 25.89 13.46
C ALA A 143 35.20 24.45 13.97
N GLU A 144 34.66 23.48 13.17
CA GLU A 144 35.20 22.20 12.62
C GLU A 144 35.67 21.07 13.58
N ASP A 145 35.39 19.76 13.41
CA ASP A 145 35.28 18.87 12.24
C ASP A 145 34.57 17.52 12.61
N LYS A 146 34.15 16.75 11.59
CA LYS A 146 33.39 15.46 11.49
C LYS A 146 33.88 14.26 12.35
N PRO A 147 33.05 13.21 12.65
CA PRO A 147 32.47 12.20 11.70
C PRO A 147 31.00 11.77 11.98
N THR A 148 30.09 11.64 11.00
CA THR A 148 29.71 10.45 10.19
C THR A 148 29.70 9.09 10.91
N ALA A 149 28.53 8.71 11.46
CA ALA A 149 27.85 7.40 11.37
C ALA A 149 26.86 7.21 12.54
N GLU A 150 25.57 6.97 12.24
CA GLU A 150 24.55 6.24 13.04
C GLU A 150 23.21 6.44 12.32
N SER A 151 22.76 5.52 11.45
CA SER A 151 22.07 4.26 11.77
C SER A 151 20.92 4.44 12.77
N THR A 152 19.69 4.29 12.30
CA THR A 152 18.58 3.92 13.18
C THR A 152 17.75 2.86 12.47
N GLU A 153 18.13 1.61 12.75
CA GLU A 153 17.35 0.42 12.55
C GLU A 153 15.97 0.58 13.21
N LYS A 154 14.93 0.06 12.56
CA LYS A 154 13.73 -0.41 13.25
C LYS A 154 13.38 -1.81 12.78
N GLU A 155 13.33 -2.69 13.77
CA GLU A 155 13.16 -4.13 13.70
C GLU A 155 11.98 -4.56 12.83
N ARG A 156 12.26 -5.49 11.91
CA ARG A 156 11.33 -6.15 11.01
C ARG A 156 11.01 -7.54 11.55
N SER A 157 9.73 -7.82 11.74
CA SER A 157 9.23 -9.12 12.17
C SER A 157 9.71 -10.23 11.24
N THR A 158 10.45 -11.17 11.83
CA THR A 158 11.05 -12.35 11.20
C THR A 158 9.99 -13.39 10.88
N ASN A 159 9.74 -13.60 9.59
CA ASN A 159 9.40 -14.89 8.99
C ASN A 159 9.60 -14.77 7.47
N THR A 160 10.83 -14.55 7.05
CA THR A 160 11.25 -14.62 5.65
C THR A 160 11.99 -15.94 5.46
N THR A 161 11.37 -16.87 4.75
CA THR A 161 12.08 -17.99 4.14
C THR A 161 13.18 -17.38 3.28
N ALA A 162 14.45 -17.60 3.63
CA ALA A 162 15.60 -17.10 2.87
C ALA A 162 15.48 -17.59 1.43
N LEU A 163 15.53 -16.66 0.47
CA LEU A 163 15.42 -16.96 -0.95
C LEU A 163 16.82 -16.91 -1.58
N THR A 164 17.34 -18.07 -1.99
CA THR A 164 18.66 -18.13 -2.63
C THR A 164 18.58 -17.58 -4.07
N PHE A 165 19.71 -17.14 -4.62
CA PHE A 165 19.79 -16.67 -6.01
C PHE A 165 19.35 -17.74 -7.01
N ALA A 166 19.60 -19.01 -6.72
CA ALA A 166 19.20 -20.10 -7.59
C ALA A 166 17.67 -20.21 -7.68
N ASP A 167 16.98 -20.12 -6.54
CA ASP A 167 15.52 -20.16 -6.48
C ASP A 167 14.92 -18.90 -7.13
N PHE A 168 15.46 -17.73 -6.77
CA PHE A 168 15.06 -16.45 -7.35
C PHE A 168 15.21 -16.44 -8.88
N SER A 169 16.37 -16.88 -9.39
CA SER A 169 16.60 -16.94 -10.84
C SER A 169 15.69 -17.95 -11.53
N SER A 170 15.31 -19.05 -10.87
CA SER A 170 14.37 -20.03 -11.42
C SER A 170 12.97 -19.44 -11.55
N GLU A 171 12.50 -18.73 -10.53
CA GLU A 171 11.18 -18.07 -10.56
C GLU A 171 11.12 -16.96 -11.62
N VAL A 172 12.19 -16.18 -11.79
CA VAL A 172 12.27 -15.18 -12.88
C VAL A 172 12.26 -15.87 -14.26
N ALA A 173 12.86 -17.05 -14.40
CA ALA A 173 12.91 -17.80 -15.65
C ALA A 173 11.55 -18.42 -16.05
N GLU A 174 10.57 -18.49 -15.16
CA GLU A 174 9.18 -18.87 -15.53
C GLU A 174 8.58 -17.92 -16.57
N TYR A 175 9.10 -16.68 -16.65
CA TYR A 175 8.76 -15.73 -17.69
C TYR A 175 9.64 -15.96 -18.92
N PRO A 176 9.10 -16.40 -20.09
CA PRO A 176 9.89 -16.93 -21.21
C PRO A 176 10.92 -15.98 -21.85
N LYS A 177 10.83 -14.68 -21.56
CA LYS A 177 11.75 -13.65 -22.08
C LYS A 177 12.67 -13.09 -21.01
N PHE A 178 12.52 -13.49 -19.76
CA PHE A 178 13.21 -12.85 -18.66
C PHE A 178 14.39 -13.72 -18.25
N TYR A 179 15.42 -13.07 -17.71
CA TYR A 179 16.58 -13.74 -17.15
C TYR A 179 17.24 -12.82 -16.13
N THR A 180 18.08 -13.41 -15.29
CA THR A 180 18.86 -12.68 -14.28
C THR A 180 20.34 -12.77 -14.60
N GLU A 181 21.08 -11.72 -14.26
CA GLU A 181 22.54 -11.72 -14.26
C GLU A 181 23.03 -11.35 -12.86
N LYS A 182 23.87 -12.19 -12.26
CA LYS A 182 24.49 -11.95 -10.95
C LYS A 182 25.91 -11.45 -11.13
N THR A 183 26.22 -10.35 -10.48
CA THR A 183 27.57 -9.82 -10.29
C THR A 183 27.90 -9.79 -8.80
N GLU A 184 29.13 -9.39 -8.46
CA GLU A 184 29.54 -9.20 -7.05
C GLU A 184 28.77 -8.06 -6.37
N GLN A 185 28.30 -7.08 -7.15
CA GLN A 185 27.67 -5.86 -6.62
C GLN A 185 26.15 -5.89 -6.71
N SER A 186 25.59 -6.53 -7.73
CA SER A 186 24.15 -6.56 -7.95
C SER A 186 23.65 -7.77 -8.74
N VAL A 187 22.36 -8.04 -8.59
CA VAL A 187 21.59 -8.93 -9.44
C VAL A 187 20.67 -8.08 -10.31
N VAL A 188 20.78 -8.23 -11.62
CA VAL A 188 20.00 -7.45 -12.60
C VAL A 188 19.01 -8.37 -13.32
N ILE A 189 17.77 -7.90 -13.47
CA ILE A 189 16.73 -8.60 -14.22
C ILE A 189 16.58 -7.95 -15.59
N TYR A 190 16.63 -8.77 -16.64
CA TYR A 190 16.49 -8.34 -18.02
C TYR A 190 15.32 -9.00 -18.73
N GLU A 191 14.74 -8.28 -19.69
CA GLU A 191 13.84 -8.81 -20.72
C GLU A 191 14.58 -8.90 -22.06
N LYS A 192 14.56 -10.07 -22.69
CA LYS A 192 15.05 -10.28 -24.05
C LYS A 192 14.21 -9.45 -25.02
N ALA A 193 14.85 -8.51 -25.69
CA ALA A 193 14.30 -7.75 -26.81
C ALA A 193 15.18 -7.93 -28.06
N ALA A 194 14.69 -7.46 -29.21
CA ALA A 194 15.33 -7.71 -30.51
C ALA A 194 16.64 -6.91 -30.71
N ASP A 195 16.72 -5.70 -30.14
CA ASP A 195 17.87 -4.81 -30.30
C ASP A 195 18.84 -4.94 -29.12
N GLU A 196 18.39 -4.56 -27.92
CA GLU A 196 19.17 -4.65 -26.68
C GLU A 196 18.31 -5.18 -25.53
N PRO A 197 18.87 -6.01 -24.62
CA PRO A 197 18.16 -6.45 -23.43
C PRO A 197 17.66 -5.27 -22.61
N ARG A 198 16.36 -5.29 -22.29
CA ARG A 198 15.73 -4.22 -21.51
C ARG A 198 15.86 -4.52 -20.03
N LYS A 199 16.55 -3.66 -19.29
CA LYS A 199 16.64 -3.72 -17.83
C LYS A 199 15.25 -3.54 -17.20
N LEU A 200 14.91 -4.40 -16.26
CA LEU A 200 13.63 -4.40 -15.55
C LEU A 200 13.78 -4.05 -14.07
N ALA A 201 14.84 -4.52 -13.43
CA ALA A 201 15.15 -4.21 -12.04
C ALA A 201 16.62 -4.50 -11.74
N GLU A 202 17.13 -3.92 -10.65
CA GLU A 202 18.46 -4.20 -10.10
C GLU A 202 18.36 -4.31 -8.58
N ILE A 203 19.04 -5.30 -8.01
CA ILE A 203 19.03 -5.61 -6.58
C ILE A 203 20.47 -5.60 -6.09
N SER A 204 20.74 -4.87 -5.01
CA SER A 204 22.08 -4.81 -4.41
C SER A 204 22.46 -6.15 -3.78
N MET A 205 23.69 -6.58 -4.00
CA MET A 205 24.32 -7.70 -3.30
C MET A 205 25.17 -7.22 -2.11
N THR A 206 25.44 -5.92 -2.00
CA THR A 206 26.28 -5.34 -0.95
C THR A 206 25.49 -4.66 0.16
N SER A 207 24.22 -4.33 -0.10
CA SER A 207 23.35 -3.65 0.85
C SER A 207 22.04 -4.41 1.01
N GLU A 208 21.54 -4.44 2.25
CA GLU A 208 20.24 -5.03 2.54
C GLU A 208 19.09 -4.11 2.14
N ASN A 209 18.01 -4.69 1.63
CA ASN A 209 16.78 -4.01 1.20
C ASN A 209 16.97 -2.92 0.12
N GLU A 210 18.10 -2.91 -0.59
CA GLU A 210 18.37 -1.96 -1.67
C GLU A 210 18.09 -2.58 -3.03
N PHE A 211 17.13 -2.01 -3.75
CA PHE A 211 16.78 -2.40 -5.12
C PHE A 211 16.15 -1.23 -5.88
N THR A 212 16.20 -1.29 -7.21
CA THR A 212 15.60 -0.32 -8.12
C THR A 212 14.69 -1.05 -9.10
N ILE A 213 13.47 -0.54 -9.30
CA ILE A 213 12.51 -1.05 -10.28
C ILE A 213 12.44 -0.08 -11.47
N GLU A 214 12.63 -0.59 -12.68
CA GLU A 214 12.55 0.22 -13.90
C GLU A 214 11.10 0.40 -14.37
N LYS A 215 10.80 1.55 -14.99
CA LYS A 215 9.46 1.84 -15.59
C LYS A 215 9.00 0.77 -16.59
N ALA A 216 9.93 0.05 -17.19
CA ALA A 216 9.65 -1.06 -18.08
C ALA A 216 8.88 -2.20 -17.39
N LEU A 217 9.19 -2.48 -16.11
CA LEU A 217 8.50 -3.49 -15.32
C LEU A 217 7.15 -2.96 -14.80
N GLU A 218 7.10 -1.71 -14.32
CA GLU A 218 5.88 -1.08 -13.77
C GLU A 218 4.70 -1.02 -14.76
N ARG A 219 5.00 -0.95 -16.06
CA ARG A 219 4.01 -0.92 -17.14
C ARG A 219 3.41 -2.30 -17.44
N LYS A 220 4.01 -3.40 -16.96
CA LYS A 220 3.54 -4.77 -17.21
C LYS A 220 2.62 -5.23 -16.07
N TYR A 221 1.34 -4.81 -16.12
CA TYR A 221 0.35 -5.02 -15.06
C TYR A 221 0.29 -6.43 -14.46
N LYS A 222 0.36 -7.49 -15.26
CA LYS A 222 0.31 -8.87 -14.73
C LYS A 222 1.62 -9.34 -14.13
N VAL A 223 2.74 -8.88 -14.69
CA VAL A 223 4.09 -9.33 -14.30
C VAL A 223 4.57 -8.60 -13.06
N LYS A 224 4.25 -7.31 -12.93
CA LYS A 224 4.66 -6.52 -11.76
C LYS A 224 4.05 -7.00 -10.45
N LEU A 225 2.82 -7.54 -10.49
CA LEU A 225 2.12 -8.03 -9.30
C LEU A 225 2.79 -9.24 -8.65
N THR A 226 3.57 -10.00 -9.41
CA THR A 226 4.27 -11.20 -8.94
C THR A 226 5.77 -10.96 -8.82
N LEU A 227 6.37 -10.23 -9.77
CA LEU A 227 7.82 -10.03 -9.81
C LEU A 227 8.32 -9.00 -8.79
N ILE A 228 7.55 -7.95 -8.49
CA ILE A 228 7.96 -6.95 -7.47
C ILE A 228 8.03 -7.57 -6.07
N PRO A 229 7.01 -8.32 -5.59
CA PRO A 229 7.12 -9.01 -4.31
C PRO A 229 8.30 -9.99 -4.25
N LEU A 230 8.60 -10.67 -5.36
CA LEU A 230 9.75 -11.58 -5.44
C LEU A 230 11.08 -10.83 -5.32
N ILE A 231 11.20 -9.67 -5.98
CA ILE A 231 12.37 -8.78 -5.87
C ILE A 231 12.54 -8.28 -4.44
N GLU A 232 11.46 -7.84 -3.81
CA GLU A 232 11.46 -7.35 -2.42
C GLU A 232 11.86 -8.46 -1.44
N GLN A 233 11.38 -9.69 -1.64
CA GLN A 233 11.74 -10.83 -0.82
C GLN A 233 13.23 -11.19 -0.97
N PHE A 234 13.75 -11.21 -2.19
CA PHE A 234 15.17 -11.46 -2.44
C PHE A 234 16.04 -10.34 -1.85
N ALA A 235 15.64 -9.08 -2.04
CA ALA A 235 16.28 -7.91 -1.45
C ALA A 235 16.17 -7.85 0.09
N ALA A 236 15.25 -8.60 0.71
CA ALA A 236 15.12 -8.72 2.16
C ALA A 236 15.86 -9.94 2.74
N THR A 237 16.36 -10.85 1.91
CA THR A 237 17.17 -11.99 2.35
C THR A 237 18.53 -11.48 2.87
N ALA A 238 19.14 -12.09 3.89
CA ALA A 238 20.44 -11.64 4.38
C ALA A 238 21.51 -11.78 3.28
N ILE A 239 22.49 -10.87 3.23
CA ILE A 239 23.50 -10.85 2.13
C ILE A 239 24.22 -12.20 1.99
N ASN A 240 24.50 -12.89 3.09
CA ASN A 240 25.17 -14.20 3.10
C ASN A 240 24.31 -15.34 2.54
N ASP A 241 22.99 -15.17 2.51
CA ASP A 241 22.01 -16.17 2.11
C ASP A 241 21.44 -15.91 0.69
N ARG A 242 21.91 -14.85 0.00
CA ARG A 242 21.50 -14.43 -1.36
C ARG A 242 22.27 -15.13 -2.49
#